data_AF-F2CFL0-F1
#
_entry.id   AF-F2CFL0-F1
#
_cell.length_a   1.000
_cell.length_b   1.000
_cell.length_c   1.000
_cell.angle_alpha   90.00
_cell.angle_beta   90.00
_cell.angle_gamma   90.00
#
_symmetry.space_group_name_H-M   'P 1'
#
loop_
_entity.id
_entity.type
_entity.pdbx_description
1 polymer ?
#
loop_
_entity_poly.entity_id
_entity_poly.type
_entity_poly.pdbx_seq_one_letter_code
_entity_poly.pdbx_strand_id
1 'polypeptide(L)'
;MNYIAFAYSILLLFSTYFAYKKKIGSSKISLIISLFLFFLTLLNLFFFNFLLKALISILLILISVSFFYDRKMSKKQIHYSHHCVRLIFHLLIIYFLYH
;
A
#
# COMPACT_ATOMS: atom_id res chain seq x y z
N MET A 1 17.14 0.62 3.63
CA MET A 1 15.84 0.05 4.07
C MET A 1 14.83 -0.17 2.93
N ASN A 2 15.23 0.01 1.66
CA ASN A 2 14.36 -0.23 0.48
C ASN A 2 13.83 -1.68 0.41
N TYR A 3 14.57 -2.66 0.94
CA TYR A 3 14.13 -4.05 1.05
C TYR A 3 12.88 -4.23 1.92
N ILE A 4 12.69 -3.40 2.97
CA ILE A 4 11.49 -3.45 3.81
C ILE A 4 10.27 -3.00 3.01
N ALA A 5 10.39 -1.88 2.29
CA ALA A 5 9.32 -1.38 1.43
C ALA A 5 8.97 -2.36 0.29
N PHE A 6 9.99 -3.04 -0.26
CA PHE A 6 9.78 -4.06 -1.28
C PHE A 6 9.15 -5.35 -0.75
N ALA A 7 9.65 -5.90 0.37
CA ALA A 7 9.05 -7.06 1.01
C ALA A 7 7.59 -6.78 1.42
N TYR A 8 7.33 -5.58 1.94
CA TYR A 8 5.99 -5.14 2.26
C TYR A 8 5.10 -5.04 1.01
N SER A 9 5.60 -4.48 -0.10
CA SER A 9 4.81 -4.33 -1.33
C SER A 9 4.43 -5.68 -1.93
N ILE A 10 5.28 -6.71 -1.81
CA ILE A 10 4.96 -8.10 -2.19
C ILE A 10 3.78 -8.62 -1.34
N LEU A 11 3.89 -8.55 -0.02
CA LEU A 11 2.84 -9.02 0.89
C LEU A 11 1.52 -8.27 0.64
N LEU A 12 1.61 -6.96 0.43
CA LEU A 12 0.47 -6.12 0.14
C LEU A 12 -0.20 -6.54 -1.16
N LEU A 13 0.56 -6.73 -2.24
CA LEU A 13 0.03 -7.15 -3.55
C LEU A 13 -0.68 -8.50 -3.47
N PHE A 14 -0.10 -9.49 -2.78
CA PHE A 14 -0.78 -10.78 -2.59
C PHE A 14 -2.07 -10.61 -1.78
N SER A 15 -2.02 -9.84 -0.68
CA SER A 15 -3.19 -9.62 0.18
C SER A 15 -4.34 -8.96 -0.59
N THR A 16 -4.04 -7.95 -1.42
CA THR A 16 -5.05 -7.25 -2.23
C THR A 16 -5.56 -8.10 -3.37
N TYR A 17 -4.69 -8.89 -4.02
CA TYR A 17 -5.10 -9.84 -5.04
C TYR A 17 -6.09 -10.86 -4.49
N PHE A 18 -5.78 -11.49 -3.35
CA PHE A 18 -6.68 -12.46 -2.74
C PHE A 18 -7.98 -11.82 -2.25
N ALA A 19 -7.91 -10.63 -1.66
CA ALA A 19 -9.10 -9.88 -1.24
C ALA A 19 -10.00 -9.54 -2.43
N TYR A 20 -9.43 -9.09 -3.54
CA TYR A 20 -10.15 -8.82 -4.78
C TYR A 20 -10.76 -10.10 -5.39
N LYS A 21 -9.97 -11.17 -5.52
CA LYS A 21 -10.43 -12.45 -6.10
C LYS A 21 -11.58 -13.06 -5.31
N LYS A 22 -11.54 -12.99 -3.97
CA LYS A 22 -12.62 -13.47 -3.08
C LYS A 22 -13.76 -12.48 -2.90
N LYS A 23 -13.72 -11.31 -3.55
CA LYS A 23 -14.69 -10.19 -3.37
C LYS A 23 -14.82 -9.73 -1.91
N ILE A 24 -13.74 -9.82 -1.14
CA ILE A 24 -13.68 -9.41 0.27
C ILE A 24 -13.12 -7.99 0.34
N GLY A 25 -13.96 -6.99 0.01
CA GLY A 25 -13.70 -5.59 0.37
C GLY A 25 -12.43 -4.96 -0.21
N SER A 26 -11.94 -5.44 -1.37
CA SER A 26 -10.91 -4.77 -2.16
C SER A 26 -11.42 -4.53 -3.57
N SER A 27 -11.26 -3.32 -4.09
CA SER A 27 -11.63 -2.94 -5.45
C SER A 27 -10.53 -3.21 -6.46
N LYS A 28 -10.87 -3.12 -7.75
CA LYS A 28 -9.89 -3.11 -8.86
C LYS A 28 -8.87 -1.98 -8.71
N ILE A 29 -9.29 -0.83 -8.19
CA ILE A 29 -8.43 0.35 -8.02
C ILE A 29 -7.34 0.06 -6.99
N SER A 30 -7.71 -0.49 -5.82
CA SER A 30 -6.75 -0.90 -4.80
C SER A 30 -5.74 -1.94 -5.31
N LEU A 31 -6.17 -2.86 -6.18
CA LEU A 31 -5.27 -3.81 -6.82
C LEU A 31 -4.27 -3.13 -7.77
N ILE A 32 -4.74 -2.21 -8.61
CA ILE A 32 -3.89 -1.46 -9.54
C ILE A 32 -2.86 -0.62 -8.79
N ILE A 33 -3.27 0.08 -7.73
CA ILE A 33 -2.36 0.88 -6.88
C ILE A 33 -1.30 -0.04 -6.25
N SER A 34 -1.69 -1.21 -5.74
CA SER A 34 -0.76 -2.18 -5.15
C SER A 34 0.25 -2.70 -6.17
N LEU A 35 -0.21 -2.97 -7.40
CA LEU A 35 0.65 -3.42 -8.50
C LEU A 35 1.68 -2.34 -8.83
N PHE A 36 1.25 -1.08 -8.95
CA PHE A 36 2.14 0.03 -9.25
C PHE A 36 3.15 0.28 -8.13
N LEU A 37 2.71 0.19 -6.86
CA LEU A 37 3.60 0.26 -5.69
C LEU A 37 4.66 -0.85 -5.73
N PHE A 38 4.28 -2.08 -6.07
CA PHE A 38 5.21 -3.19 -6.24
C PHE A 38 6.26 -2.88 -7.32
N PHE A 39 5.84 -2.41 -8.50
CA PHE A 39 6.77 -2.05 -9.57
C PHE A 39 7.73 -0.92 -9.17
N LEU A 40 7.25 0.14 -8.52
CA LEU A 40 8.13 1.25 -8.11
C LEU A 40 9.09 0.83 -7.00
N THR A 41 8.64 0.02 -6.04
CA THR A 41 9.52 -0.48 -4.97
C THR A 41 10.56 -1.46 -5.51
N LEU A 42 10.24 -2.27 -6.51
CA LEU A 42 11.21 -3.09 -7.25
C LEU A 42 12.26 -2.21 -7.94
N LEU A 43 11.82 -1.18 -8.66
CA LEU A 43 12.72 -0.25 -9.34
C LEU A 43 13.64 0.45 -8.32
N ASN A 44 13.12 0.80 -7.15
CA ASN A 44 13.85 1.49 -6.08
C ASN A 44 14.90 0.60 -5.37
N LEU A 45 14.94 -0.71 -5.64
CA LEU A 45 16.05 -1.56 -5.22
C LEU A 45 17.32 -1.29 -6.03
N PHE A 46 17.16 -0.88 -7.29
CA PHE A 46 18.27 -0.67 -8.22
C PHE A 46 18.58 0.84 -8.40
N PHE A 47 17.54 1.67 -8.40
CA PHE A 47 17.63 3.10 -8.66
C PHE A 47 17.27 3.89 -7.40
N PHE A 48 18.29 4.37 -6.69
CA PHE A 48 18.16 5.10 -5.42
C PHE A 48 17.78 6.58 -5.62
N ASN A 49 16.75 6.84 -6.43
CA ASN A 49 16.32 8.18 -6.80
C ASN A 49 15.32 8.76 -5.77
N PHE A 50 15.57 9.99 -5.32
CA PHE A 50 14.66 10.74 -4.44
C PHE A 50 13.23 10.85 -5.01
N LEU A 51 13.08 11.09 -6.31
CA LEU A 51 11.78 11.16 -6.97
C LEU A 51 11.00 9.84 -6.80
N LEU A 52 11.70 8.72 -6.94
CA LEU A 52 11.08 7.39 -6.84
C LEU A 52 10.61 7.11 -5.42
N LYS A 53 11.39 7.51 -4.40
CA LYS A 53 10.98 7.45 -2.99
C LYS A 53 9.74 8.30 -2.71
N ALA A 54 9.64 9.48 -3.31
CA ALA A 54 8.46 10.34 -3.19
C ALA A 54 7.21 9.70 -3.80
N LEU A 55 7.33 9.12 -4.99
CA LEU A 55 6.22 8.40 -5.64
C LEU A 55 5.76 7.19 -4.81
N ILE A 56 6.69 6.39 -4.28
CA ILE A 56 6.38 5.27 -3.39
C ILE A 56 5.61 5.76 -2.15
N SER A 57 6.04 6.87 -1.56
CA SER A 57 5.41 7.45 -0.37
C SER A 57 3.97 7.91 -0.65
N ILE A 58 3.75 8.57 -1.79
CA ILE A 58 2.40 8.97 -2.23
C ILE A 58 1.51 7.73 -2.42
N LEU A 59 2.02 6.67 -3.05
CA LEU A 59 1.26 5.43 -3.27
C LEU A 59 0.92 4.70 -1.97
N LEU A 60 1.81 4.71 -0.97
CA LEU A 60 1.54 4.16 0.35
C LEU A 60 0.41 4.92 1.08
N ILE A 61 0.32 6.23 0.91
CA ILE A 61 -0.81 6.99 1.46
C ILE A 61 -2.08 6.66 0.67
N LEU A 62 -1.99 6.64 -0.67
CA LEU A 62 -3.12 6.37 -1.56
C LEU A 62 -3.74 5.00 -1.30
N ILE A 63 -2.93 3.95 -1.06
CA ILE A 63 -3.44 2.61 -0.79
C ILE A 63 -4.19 2.55 0.55
N SER A 64 -3.74 3.29 1.58
CA SER A 64 -4.46 3.40 2.85
C SER A 64 -5.84 4.02 2.66
N VAL A 65 -5.91 5.12 1.90
CA VAL A 65 -7.18 5.79 1.57
C VAL A 65 -8.08 4.86 0.75
N SER A 66 -7.52 4.19 -0.25
CA SER A 66 -8.26 3.27 -1.13
C SER A 66 -8.91 2.13 -0.34
N PHE A 67 -8.20 1.51 0.60
CA PHE A 67 -8.80 0.47 1.44
C PHE A 67 -9.85 0.96 2.42
N PHE A 68 -9.70 2.18 2.95
CA PHE A 68 -10.73 2.78 3.78
C PHE A 68 -12.00 3.02 2.94
N TYR A 69 -11.84 3.54 1.72
CA TYR A 69 -12.93 3.74 0.78
C TYR A 69 -13.60 2.41 0.39
N ASP A 70 -12.83 1.38 0.05
CA ASP A 70 -13.34 0.05 -0.27
C ASP A 70 -14.16 -0.53 0.89
N ARG A 71 -13.69 -0.36 2.13
CA ARG A 71 -14.44 -0.80 3.32
C ARG A 71 -15.74 -0.02 3.47
N LYS A 72 -15.71 1.31 3.32
CA LYS A 72 -16.90 2.17 3.36
C LYS A 72 -17.94 1.74 2.31
N MET A 73 -17.50 1.43 1.09
CA MET A 73 -18.38 0.99 0.01
C MET A 73 -18.94 -0.41 0.22
N SER A 74 -18.24 -1.29 0.95
CA SER A 74 -18.73 -2.64 1.26
C SER A 74 -19.92 -2.68 2.23
N LYS A 75 -20.34 -1.54 2.81
CA LYS A 75 -21.41 -1.41 3.83
C LYS A 75 -21.20 -2.23 5.12
N LYS A 76 -20.05 -2.88 5.27
CA LYS A 76 -19.67 -3.61 6.49
C LYS A 76 -19.16 -2.63 7.55
N GLN A 77 -19.26 -3.02 8.83
CA GLN A 77 -18.77 -2.21 9.95
C GLN A 77 -17.32 -1.76 9.73
N ILE A 78 -17.05 -0.46 9.93
CA ILE A 78 -15.72 0.11 9.76
C ILE A 78 -15.01 0.06 11.11
N HIS A 79 -13.89 -0.68 11.19
CA HIS A 79 -13.01 -0.67 12.35
C HIS A 79 -11.95 0.42 12.15
N TYR A 80 -12.26 1.64 12.58
CA TYR A 80 -11.40 2.82 12.37
C TYR A 80 -9.99 2.63 12.92
N SER A 81 -9.85 2.00 14.09
CA SER A 81 -8.55 1.69 14.70
C SER A 81 -7.62 0.93 13.74
N HIS A 82 -8.12 -0.10 13.05
CA HIS A 82 -7.34 -0.87 12.08
C HIS A 82 -6.87 -0.02 10.88
N HIS A 83 -7.72 0.91 10.40
CA HIS A 83 -7.33 1.81 9.32
C HIS A 83 -6.29 2.85 9.77
N CYS A 84 -6.41 3.37 10.99
CA CYS A 84 -5.42 4.27 11.59
C CYS A 84 -4.07 3.56 11.79
N VAL A 85 -4.06 2.35 12.35
CA VAL A 85 -2.84 1.54 12.54
C VAL A 85 -2.15 1.28 11.21
N ARG A 86 -2.90 0.94 10.15
CA ARG A 86 -2.33 0.77 8.81
C ARG A 86 -1.68 2.06 8.29
N LEU A 87 -2.33 3.21 8.46
CA LEU A 87 -1.78 4.49 8.04
C LEU A 87 -0.49 4.81 8.79
N ILE A 88 -0.45 4.62 10.12
CA ILE A 88 0.76 4.81 10.93
C ILE A 88 1.88 3.88 10.45
N PHE A 89 1.56 2.62 10.15
CA PHE A 89 2.53 1.68 9.61
C PHE A 89 3.11 2.12 8.26
N HIS A 90 2.27 2.66 7.36
CA HIS A 90 2.76 3.24 6.11
C HIS A 90 3.63 4.47 6.33
N LEU A 91 3.28 5.36 7.26
CA LEU A 91 4.11 6.51 7.61
C LEU A 91 5.48 6.09 8.16
N LEU A 92 5.53 4.99 8.92
CA LEU A 92 6.77 4.40 9.42
C LEU A 92 7.62 3.81 8.29
N ILE A 93 7.01 3.13 7.31
CA ILE A 93 7.72 2.71 6.09
C ILE A 93 8.26 3.92 5.32
N ILE A 94 7.48 5.00 5.20
CA ILE A 94 7.90 6.23 4.55
C ILE A 94 9.10 6.83 5.27
N TYR A 95 9.05 6.98 6.60
CA TYR A 95 10.17 7.47 7.41
C TYR A 95 11.47 6.70 7.10
N PHE A 96 11.39 5.37 7.12
CA PHE A 96 12.53 4.50 6.81
C PHE A 96 12.93 4.49 5.34
N LEU A 97 12.10 4.95 4.43
CA LEU A 97 12.48 5.08 3.02
C LEU A 97 13.50 6.22 2.83
N TYR A 98 13.43 7.25 3.67
CA TYR A 98 14.27 8.44 3.61
C TYR A 98 15.47 8.44 4.55
N HIS A 99 15.53 7.48 5.47
CA HIS A 99 16.62 7.31 6.43
C HIS A 99 17.47 6.08 6.13
#